data_AF-A0A2K2VLJ5-F1
#
_entry.id   AF-A0A2K2VLJ5-F1
#
_cell.length_a   1.000
_cell.length_b   1.000
_cell.length_c   1.000
_cell.angle_alpha   90.00
_cell.angle_beta   90.00
_cell.angle_gamma   90.00
#
_symmetry.space_group_name_H-M   'P 1'
#
loop_
_entity.id
_entity.type
_entity.pdbx_description
1 polymer ?
#
loop_
_entity_poly.entity_id
_entity_poly.type
_entity_poly.pdbx_seq_one_letter_code
_entity_poly.pdbx_strand_id
1 'polypeptide(L)'
;MIIKHKFLDLYPLVGKKILIIGTFNPDVTCNDAKFFYGRAKNFFWRLLPEVFGKESLKGDVKRQKEFLKEQDIELSDLILSVEMNQKDVCSYGDDKLIHVIEYNTENIIKTLSNGRTKEVYFTRKSFEKSVQNIRDEIYKIKEFCDKNGIKFGFLPTPSRFYSQEKLEEWNRVFH
;
A
#
# COMPACT_ATOMS: atom_id res chain seq x y z
N MET A 1 -20.35 -9.58 5.21
CA MET A 1 -19.38 -10.32 6.08
C MET A 1 -18.19 -9.43 6.35
N ILE A 2 -17.67 -9.41 7.58
CA ILE A 2 -16.50 -8.59 7.94
C ILE A 2 -15.24 -9.35 7.55
N ILE A 3 -14.38 -8.68 6.78
CA ILE A 3 -13.10 -9.20 6.32
C ILE A 3 -12.00 -8.33 6.93
N LYS A 4 -11.08 -8.99 7.61
CA LYS A 4 -9.92 -8.35 8.23
C LYS A 4 -8.73 -8.33 7.28
N HIS A 5 -7.78 -7.45 7.55
CA HIS A 5 -6.50 -7.41 6.87
C HIS A 5 -5.66 -8.67 7.18
N LYS A 6 -4.95 -9.20 6.19
CA LYS A 6 -4.19 -10.46 6.30
C LYS A 6 -2.97 -10.40 7.22
N PHE A 7 -2.36 -9.23 7.33
CA PHE A 7 -1.13 -9.03 8.10
C PHE A 7 -1.37 -8.07 9.28
N LEU A 8 -2.45 -8.27 10.02
CA LEU A 8 -2.76 -7.43 11.19
C LEU A 8 -1.68 -7.49 12.28
N ASP A 9 -0.97 -8.61 12.36
CA ASP A 9 0.15 -8.88 13.27
C ASP A 9 1.39 -8.02 13.00
N LEU A 10 1.47 -7.37 11.84
CA LEU A 10 2.57 -6.48 11.48
C LEU A 10 2.34 -5.01 11.90
N TYR A 11 1.25 -4.72 12.62
CA TYR A 11 0.95 -3.40 13.17
C TYR A 11 1.17 -3.35 14.70
N PRO A 12 1.42 -2.17 15.30
CA PRO A 12 1.56 -0.86 14.65
C PRO A 12 2.87 -0.76 13.85
N LEU A 13 2.92 0.20 12.94
CA LEU A 13 4.12 0.50 12.19
C LEU A 13 5.27 0.91 13.12
N VAL A 14 6.50 0.51 12.78
CA VAL A 14 7.69 0.82 13.57
C VAL A 14 8.28 2.20 13.24
N GLY A 15 7.95 2.74 12.05
CA GLY A 15 8.50 3.99 11.55
C GLY A 15 9.81 3.76 10.80
N LYS A 16 9.79 4.00 9.49
CA LYS A 16 10.94 3.98 8.58
C LYS A 16 11.01 5.29 7.79
N LYS A 17 12.14 5.57 7.14
CA LYS A 17 12.33 6.78 6.31
C LYS A 17 11.24 6.89 5.24
N ILE A 18 10.91 5.79 4.57
CA ILE A 18 9.88 5.75 3.52
C ILE A 18 8.73 4.85 3.99
N LEU A 19 7.50 5.31 3.84
CA LEU A 19 6.29 4.51 4.04
C LEU A 19 5.54 4.36 2.71
N ILE A 20 5.24 3.13 2.31
CA ILE A 20 4.41 2.86 1.13
C ILE A 20 3.10 2.21 1.58
N ILE A 21 1.98 2.80 1.15
CA ILE A 21 0.63 2.47 1.57
C ILE A 21 -0.13 1.87 0.37
N GLY A 22 -0.69 0.68 0.56
CA GLY A 22 -1.68 0.09 -0.33
C GLY A 22 -3.11 0.31 0.16
N THR A 23 -4.08 -0.21 -0.57
CA THR A 23 -5.49 -0.05 -0.20
C THR A 23 -5.89 -1.04 0.89
N PHE A 24 -5.85 -2.35 0.57
CA PHE A 24 -6.31 -3.43 1.43
C PHE A 24 -5.81 -4.80 0.97
N ASN A 25 -5.41 -5.65 1.91
CA ASN A 25 -5.08 -7.05 1.67
C ASN A 25 -5.95 -7.98 2.52
N PRO A 26 -6.99 -8.63 1.95
CA PRO A 26 -7.99 -9.38 2.72
C PRO A 26 -7.47 -10.72 3.25
N ASP A 27 -7.80 -11.08 4.50
CA ASP A 27 -7.53 -12.41 5.04
C ASP A 27 -8.61 -13.42 4.65
N VAL A 28 -8.44 -14.02 3.48
CA VAL A 28 -9.43 -14.91 2.87
C VAL A 28 -8.74 -16.06 2.16
N THR A 29 -9.45 -17.18 1.99
CA THR A 29 -8.88 -18.44 1.47
C THR A 29 -8.30 -18.32 0.06
N CYS A 30 -8.90 -17.47 -0.80
CA CYS A 30 -8.39 -17.22 -2.15
C CYS A 30 -7.14 -16.31 -2.18
N ASN A 31 -6.74 -15.72 -1.05
CA ASN A 31 -5.54 -14.88 -0.96
C ASN A 31 -4.36 -15.68 -0.38
N ASP A 32 -3.50 -16.15 -1.28
CA ASP A 32 -2.29 -16.93 -1.00
C ASP A 32 -1.05 -16.08 -0.67
N ALA A 33 -1.19 -14.76 -0.64
CA ALA A 33 -0.07 -13.86 -0.39
C ALA A 33 0.56 -14.12 0.98
N LYS A 34 1.86 -14.43 0.99
CA LYS A 34 2.67 -14.63 2.20
C LYS A 34 3.28 -13.34 2.76
N PHE A 35 3.19 -12.25 2.00
CA PHE A 35 3.67 -10.92 2.37
C PHE A 35 2.93 -9.84 1.58
N PHE A 36 3.12 -8.56 1.93
CA PHE A 36 2.52 -7.42 1.24
C PHE A 36 2.76 -7.48 -0.26
N TYR A 37 1.74 -7.10 -1.05
CA TYR A 37 1.77 -7.16 -2.52
C TYR A 37 2.17 -8.53 -3.11
N GLY A 38 2.02 -9.63 -2.37
CA GLY A 38 2.51 -10.96 -2.75
C GLY A 38 1.68 -11.71 -3.80
N ARG A 39 0.50 -11.20 -4.18
CA ARG A 39 -0.40 -11.88 -5.14
C ARG A 39 0.23 -11.96 -6.54
N ALA A 40 -0.04 -13.05 -7.26
CA ALA A 40 0.56 -13.32 -8.58
C ALA A 40 0.33 -12.21 -9.63
N LYS A 41 -0.83 -11.54 -9.62
CA LYS A 41 -1.14 -10.42 -10.53
C LYS A 41 -0.70 -9.05 -9.99
N ASN A 42 0.12 -9.01 -8.96
CA ASN A 42 0.73 -7.80 -8.44
C ASN A 42 2.19 -7.68 -8.93
N PHE A 43 2.59 -6.49 -9.31
CA PHE A 43 3.90 -6.17 -9.88
C PHE A 43 4.72 -5.22 -9.00
N PHE A 44 4.29 -4.99 -7.75
CA PHE A 44 5.01 -4.15 -6.80
C PHE A 44 6.46 -4.60 -6.62
N TRP A 45 6.67 -5.90 -6.40
CA TRP A 45 7.99 -6.51 -6.26
C TRP A 45 8.79 -6.63 -7.56
N ARG A 46 8.27 -6.09 -8.66
CA ARG A 46 9.02 -5.82 -9.88
C ARG A 46 9.30 -4.33 -10.01
N LEU A 47 8.27 -3.49 -9.91
CA LEU A 47 8.35 -2.03 -10.06
C LEU A 47 9.26 -1.38 -9.02
N LEU A 48 9.04 -1.67 -7.72
CA LEU A 48 9.79 -1.00 -6.67
C LEU A 48 11.29 -1.33 -6.73
N PRO A 49 11.75 -2.60 -6.85
CA PRO A 49 13.18 -2.86 -7.03
C PRO A 49 13.76 -2.20 -8.27
N GLU A 50 13.05 -2.20 -9.41
CA GLU A 50 13.52 -1.58 -10.66
C GLU A 50 13.73 -0.06 -10.52
N VAL A 51 12.89 0.65 -9.75
CA VAL A 51 13.10 2.08 -9.41
C VAL A 51 14.45 2.30 -8.72
N PHE A 52 14.88 1.36 -7.88
CA PHE A 52 16.15 1.41 -7.17
C PHE A 52 17.30 0.74 -7.95
N GLY A 53 17.12 0.48 -9.25
CA GLY A 53 18.12 -0.15 -10.11
C GLY A 53 18.42 -1.62 -9.74
N LYS A 54 17.45 -2.32 -9.15
CA LYS A 54 17.54 -3.73 -8.74
C LYS A 54 16.64 -4.61 -9.60
N GLU A 55 16.99 -5.90 -9.67
CA GLU A 55 16.16 -6.91 -10.32
C GLU A 55 14.86 -7.18 -9.55
N SER A 56 13.86 -7.71 -10.25
CA SER A 56 12.59 -8.15 -9.66
C SER A 56 12.80 -9.13 -8.49
N LEU A 57 12.13 -8.85 -7.37
CA LEU A 57 12.12 -9.66 -6.15
C LEU A 57 10.84 -10.48 -6.00
N LYS A 58 10.00 -10.53 -7.04
CA LYS A 58 8.71 -11.23 -7.02
C LYS A 58 8.89 -12.72 -6.70
N GLY A 59 8.18 -13.19 -5.68
CA GLY A 59 8.21 -14.58 -5.22
C GLY A 59 9.24 -14.90 -4.14
N ASP A 60 10.16 -13.99 -3.81
CA ASP A 60 11.18 -14.19 -2.78
C ASP A 60 10.97 -13.27 -1.57
N VAL A 61 10.15 -13.72 -0.61
CA VAL A 61 9.82 -12.93 0.59
C VAL A 61 11.05 -12.58 1.43
N LYS A 62 12.09 -13.43 1.43
CA LYS A 62 13.31 -13.17 2.20
C LYS A 62 14.04 -11.96 1.60
N ARG A 63 14.31 -11.98 0.29
CA ARG A 63 14.95 -10.86 -0.41
C ARG A 63 14.12 -9.59 -0.38
N GLN A 64 12.79 -9.71 -0.42
CA GLN A 64 11.88 -8.56 -0.28
C GLN A 64 12.07 -7.85 1.07
N LYS A 65 12.12 -8.61 2.18
CA LYS A 65 12.34 -8.04 3.52
C LYS A 65 13.74 -7.43 3.68
N GLU A 66 14.77 -8.08 3.11
CA GLU A 66 16.13 -7.54 3.08
C GLU A 66 16.19 -6.22 2.33
N PHE A 67 15.61 -6.17 1.13
CA PHE A 67 15.51 -4.95 0.32
C PHE A 67 14.80 -3.80 1.06
N LEU A 68 13.65 -4.07 1.69
CA LEU A 68 12.93 -3.05 2.48
C LEU A 68 13.80 -2.52 3.64
N LYS A 69 14.55 -3.40 4.30
CA LYS A 69 15.46 -3.00 5.38
C LYS A 69 16.60 -2.14 4.86
N GLU A 70 17.23 -2.52 3.75
CA GLU A 70 18.33 -1.80 3.11
C GLU A 70 17.91 -0.40 2.63
N GLN A 71 16.71 -0.27 2.07
CA GLN A 71 16.18 1.00 1.57
C GLN A 71 15.46 1.83 2.65
N ASP A 72 15.40 1.35 3.90
CA ASP A 72 14.63 1.91 5.02
C ASP A 72 13.18 2.23 4.63
N ILE A 73 12.51 1.24 4.04
CA ILE A 73 11.10 1.26 3.60
C ILE A 73 10.24 0.43 4.55
N GLU A 74 9.07 0.95 4.90
CA GLU A 74 7.98 0.23 5.57
C GLU A 74 6.77 0.13 4.64
N LEU A 75 6.03 -0.98 4.75
CA LEU A 75 4.81 -1.22 3.98
C LEU A 75 3.60 -1.24 4.92
N SER A 76 2.48 -0.72 4.43
CA SER A 76 1.20 -0.69 5.13
C SER A 76 0.05 -0.76 4.13
N ASP A 77 -1.16 -0.94 4.62
CA ASP A 77 -2.41 -0.74 3.90
C ASP A 77 -3.31 0.24 4.66
N LEU A 78 -4.16 0.96 3.92
CA LEU A 78 -5.05 2.00 4.46
C LEU A 78 -6.22 1.42 5.26
N ILE A 79 -6.68 0.22 4.91
CA ILE A 79 -7.87 -0.42 5.51
C ILE A 79 -7.44 -1.60 6.39
N LEU A 80 -8.00 -1.68 7.61
CA LEU A 80 -7.79 -2.79 8.54
C LEU A 80 -8.94 -3.80 8.49
N SER A 81 -10.17 -3.33 8.29
CA SER A 81 -11.31 -4.21 8.08
C SER A 81 -12.43 -3.55 7.27
N VAL A 82 -13.16 -4.37 6.52
CA VAL A 82 -14.23 -3.95 5.61
C VAL A 82 -15.35 -4.97 5.61
N GLU A 83 -16.58 -4.51 5.48
CA GLU A 83 -17.71 -5.37 5.19
C GLU A 83 -17.88 -5.56 3.68
N MET A 84 -17.93 -6.82 3.24
CA MET A 84 -18.11 -7.18 1.83
C MET A 84 -19.13 -8.31 1.66
N ASN A 85 -19.68 -8.41 0.45
CA ASN A 85 -20.46 -9.57 0.03
C ASN A 85 -19.54 -10.75 -0.29
N GLN A 86 -19.98 -11.97 0.03
CA GLN A 86 -19.21 -13.19 -0.20
C GLN A 86 -18.76 -13.38 -1.66
N LYS A 87 -19.58 -12.97 -2.63
CA LYS A 87 -19.27 -13.05 -4.07
C LYS A 87 -18.14 -12.12 -4.52
N ASP A 88 -17.90 -11.04 -3.77
CA ASP A 88 -16.95 -9.98 -4.16
C ASP A 88 -15.55 -10.21 -3.56
N VAL A 89 -15.43 -11.11 -2.60
CA VAL A 89 -14.22 -11.34 -1.78
C VAL A 89 -12.96 -11.60 -2.59
N CYS A 90 -13.07 -12.42 -3.64
CA CYS A 90 -11.93 -12.81 -4.48
C CYS A 90 -11.78 -11.94 -5.74
N SER A 91 -12.58 -10.88 -5.88
CA SER A 91 -12.47 -9.94 -7.00
C SER A 91 -11.27 -8.99 -6.84
N TYR A 92 -10.92 -8.67 -5.58
CA TYR A 92 -9.87 -7.74 -5.20
C TYR A 92 -9.94 -6.36 -5.88
N GLY A 93 -11.14 -5.96 -6.31
CA GLY A 93 -11.40 -4.62 -6.81
C GLY A 93 -11.66 -3.68 -5.65
N ASP A 94 -10.94 -2.56 -5.61
CA ASP A 94 -11.16 -1.54 -4.58
C ASP A 94 -12.57 -0.93 -4.67
N ASP A 95 -13.23 -0.99 -5.84
CA ASP A 95 -14.60 -0.52 -6.06
C ASP A 95 -15.64 -1.28 -5.22
N LYS A 96 -15.24 -2.39 -4.59
CA LYS A 96 -16.06 -3.17 -3.65
C LYS A 96 -15.83 -2.80 -2.18
N LEU A 97 -14.85 -1.94 -1.89
CA LEU A 97 -14.47 -1.55 -0.52
C LEU A 97 -15.28 -0.34 -0.04
N ILE A 98 -16.62 -0.44 -0.13
CA ILE A 98 -17.54 0.67 0.15
C ILE A 98 -17.81 0.80 1.66
N HIS A 99 -18.02 -0.32 2.35
CA HIS A 99 -18.39 -0.35 3.77
C HIS A 99 -17.17 -0.65 4.64
N VAL A 100 -16.21 0.29 4.68
CA VAL A 100 -15.03 0.16 5.53
C VAL A 100 -15.44 0.29 6.99
N ILE A 101 -15.05 -0.71 7.79
CA ILE A 101 -15.32 -0.76 9.23
C ILE A 101 -14.21 -0.05 10.00
N GLU A 102 -12.96 -0.25 9.58
CA GLU A 102 -11.80 0.29 10.27
C GLU A 102 -10.70 0.69 9.28
N TYR A 103 -10.27 1.96 9.37
CA TYR A 103 -9.12 2.49 8.68
C TYR A 103 -7.87 2.48 9.57
N ASN A 104 -6.70 2.37 8.96
CA ASN A 104 -5.41 2.40 9.62
C ASN A 104 -4.85 3.82 9.81
N THR A 105 -5.64 4.85 9.46
CA THR A 105 -5.22 6.25 9.37
C THR A 105 -4.60 6.77 10.66
N GLU A 106 -5.25 6.55 11.80
CA GLU A 106 -4.76 7.03 13.09
C GLU A 106 -3.42 6.40 13.48
N ASN A 107 -3.25 5.10 13.24
CA ASN A 107 -1.98 4.41 13.48
C ASN A 107 -0.87 4.93 12.57
N ILE A 108 -1.20 5.21 11.29
CA ILE A 108 -0.26 5.81 10.34
C ILE A 108 0.14 7.20 10.81
N ILE A 109 -0.82 8.09 11.09
CA ILE A 109 -0.55 9.46 11.55
C ILE A 109 0.27 9.47 12.85
N LYS A 110 -0.07 8.60 13.81
CA LYS A 110 0.72 8.43 15.04
C LYS A 110 2.17 8.04 14.74
N THR A 111 2.39 7.14 13.78
CA THR A 111 3.74 6.74 13.37
C THR A 111 4.50 7.88 12.70
N LEU A 112 3.84 8.61 11.79
CA LEU A 112 4.43 9.77 11.11
C LEU A 112 4.83 10.88 12.10
N SER A 113 4.05 11.04 13.18
CA SER A 113 4.29 12.04 14.24
C SER A 113 5.60 11.80 15.00
N ASN A 114 6.17 10.59 14.95
CA ASN A 114 7.49 10.29 15.54
C ASN A 114 8.66 10.92 14.76
N GLY A 115 8.41 11.51 13.58
CA GLY A 115 9.38 12.30 12.82
C GLY A 115 10.43 11.52 12.02
N ARG A 116 10.43 10.19 12.09
CA ARG A 116 11.37 9.34 11.33
C ARG A 116 11.01 9.24 9.84
N THR A 117 9.73 9.17 9.51
CA THR A 117 9.25 9.09 8.12
C THR A 117 9.39 10.44 7.41
N LYS A 118 10.02 10.41 6.24
CA LYS A 118 10.29 11.58 5.40
C LYS A 118 9.51 11.56 4.10
N GLU A 119 9.13 10.37 3.64
CA GLU A 119 8.42 10.18 2.38
C GLU A 119 7.28 9.16 2.57
N VAL A 120 6.10 9.48 2.03
CA VAL A 120 4.92 8.63 2.05
C VAL A 120 4.39 8.48 0.63
N TYR A 121 4.10 7.25 0.23
CA TYR A 121 3.59 6.96 -1.10
C TYR A 121 2.33 6.10 -1.04
N PHE A 122 1.27 6.51 -1.74
CA PHE A 122 0.06 5.71 -1.88
C PHE A 122 0.01 5.04 -3.25
N THR A 123 -0.17 3.72 -3.29
CA THR A 123 -0.12 2.90 -4.52
C THR A 123 -1.41 2.95 -5.37
N ARG A 124 -2.06 4.11 -5.39
CA ARG A 124 -3.19 4.45 -6.25
C ARG A 124 -3.15 5.96 -6.53
N LYS A 125 -3.33 6.34 -7.80
CA LYS A 125 -3.41 7.74 -8.25
C LYS A 125 -4.78 8.17 -8.80
N SER A 126 -5.65 7.21 -9.13
CA SER A 126 -7.00 7.47 -9.64
C SER A 126 -8.04 7.23 -8.55
N PHE A 127 -9.08 8.07 -8.51
CA PHE A 127 -10.17 7.97 -7.54
C PHE A 127 -11.49 8.18 -8.25
N GLU A 128 -12.02 7.09 -8.80
CA GLU A 128 -13.36 7.07 -9.38
C GLU A 128 -14.42 7.18 -8.26
N LYS A 129 -15.66 7.48 -8.63
CA LYS A 129 -16.77 7.68 -7.67
C LYS A 129 -16.94 6.51 -6.69
N SER A 130 -16.62 5.29 -7.12
CA SER A 130 -16.74 4.05 -6.32
C SER A 130 -15.71 3.92 -5.18
N VAL A 131 -14.68 4.77 -5.15
CA VAL A 131 -13.60 4.72 -4.15
C VAL A 131 -13.40 6.06 -3.44
N GLN A 132 -14.45 6.88 -3.39
CA GLN A 132 -14.37 8.21 -2.80
C GLN A 132 -14.03 8.15 -1.30
N ASN A 133 -14.52 7.13 -0.59
CA ASN A 133 -14.17 6.89 0.81
C ASN A 133 -12.65 6.66 1.00
N ILE A 134 -12.00 5.92 0.10
CA ILE A 134 -10.55 5.71 0.11
C ILE A 134 -9.82 7.02 -0.17
N ARG A 135 -10.34 7.84 -1.11
CA ARG A 135 -9.80 9.18 -1.41
C ARG A 135 -9.86 10.07 -0.18
N ASP A 136 -11.03 10.23 0.40
CA ASP A 136 -11.22 11.14 1.53
C ASP A 136 -10.32 10.74 2.70
N GLU A 137 -10.15 9.43 2.92
CA GLU A 137 -9.30 8.92 3.98
C GLU A 137 -7.80 9.14 3.74
N ILE A 138 -7.29 8.80 2.54
CA ILE A 138 -5.86 9.00 2.24
C ILE A 138 -5.49 10.50 2.22
N TYR A 139 -6.43 11.38 1.90
CA TYR A 139 -6.20 12.82 1.94
C TYR A 139 -5.99 13.35 3.36
N LYS A 140 -6.55 12.72 4.41
CA LYS A 140 -6.21 13.06 5.81
C LYS A 140 -4.72 12.83 6.10
N ILE A 141 -4.18 11.70 5.63
CA ILE A 141 -2.75 11.38 5.75
C ILE A 141 -1.92 12.36 4.93
N LYS A 142 -2.36 12.68 3.71
CA LYS A 142 -1.69 13.67 2.86
C LYS A 142 -1.63 15.05 3.53
N GLU A 143 -2.75 15.54 4.06
CA GLU A 143 -2.81 16.83 4.76
C GLU A 143 -1.89 16.86 5.98
N PHE A 144 -1.82 15.76 6.73
CA PHE A 144 -0.85 15.62 7.81
C PHE A 144 0.59 15.71 7.29
N CYS A 145 0.91 15.02 6.18
CA CYS A 145 2.22 15.05 5.57
C CYS A 145 2.60 16.48 5.12
N ASP A 146 1.69 17.17 4.42
CA ASP A 146 1.88 18.53 3.93
C ASP A 146 2.18 19.50 5.10
N LYS A 147 1.44 19.40 6.21
CA LYS A 147 1.62 20.24 7.41
C LYS A 147 2.94 19.98 8.13
N ASN A 148 3.53 18.80 7.98
CA ASN A 148 4.73 18.38 8.70
C ASN A 148 5.97 18.26 7.80
N GLY A 149 5.91 18.75 6.57
CA GLY A 149 7.04 18.72 5.63
C GLY A 149 7.45 17.30 5.23
N ILE A 150 6.53 16.35 5.27
CA ILE A 150 6.74 14.97 4.80
C ILE A 150 6.34 14.93 3.32
N LYS A 151 7.24 14.46 2.44
CA LYS A 151 6.93 14.31 1.02
C LYS A 151 5.82 13.28 0.85
N PHE A 152 4.78 13.62 0.09
CA PHE A 152 3.70 12.69 -0.22
C PHE A 152 3.55 12.53 -1.75
N GLY A 153 3.43 11.29 -2.23
CA GLY A 153 3.23 10.99 -3.64
C GLY A 153 2.17 9.93 -3.91
N PHE A 154 1.47 10.06 -5.04
CA PHE A 154 0.59 9.02 -5.56
C PHE A 154 1.31 8.23 -6.65
N LEU A 155 1.26 6.90 -6.57
CA LEU A 155 1.84 5.98 -7.54
C LEU A 155 0.74 5.30 -8.36
N PRO A 156 0.98 4.99 -9.66
CA PRO A 156 0.07 4.11 -10.39
C PRO A 156 0.03 2.73 -9.75
N THR A 157 -1.15 2.09 -9.77
CA THR A 157 -1.34 0.81 -9.09
C THR A 157 -0.41 -0.27 -9.64
N PRO A 158 0.27 -1.04 -8.75
CA PRO A 158 1.10 -2.16 -9.16
C PRO A 158 0.26 -3.39 -9.54
N SER A 159 -1.07 -3.33 -9.43
CA SER A 159 -1.94 -4.45 -9.77
C SER A 159 -2.10 -4.64 -11.30
N ARG A 160 -2.48 -5.87 -11.67
CA ARG A 160 -2.90 -6.35 -13.00
C ARG A 160 -1.81 -6.47 -14.05
N PHE A 161 -0.98 -5.44 -14.28
CA PHE A 161 0.03 -5.47 -15.34
C PHE A 161 1.24 -4.58 -15.04
N TYR A 162 2.32 -4.86 -15.76
CA TYR A 162 3.55 -4.06 -15.83
C TYR A 162 3.68 -3.41 -17.21
N SER A 163 4.21 -2.19 -17.26
CA SER A 163 4.62 -1.50 -18.49
C SER A 163 5.78 -0.55 -18.20
N GLN A 164 6.56 -0.19 -19.23
CA GLN A 164 7.66 0.78 -19.08
C GLN A 164 7.14 2.16 -18.66
N GLU A 165 6.04 2.63 -19.25
CA GLU A 165 5.37 3.87 -18.85
C GLU A 165 5.04 3.90 -17.34
N LYS A 166 4.55 2.76 -16.80
CA LYS A 166 4.26 2.64 -15.37
C LYS A 166 5.53 2.71 -14.52
N LEU A 167 6.62 2.11 -14.97
CA LEU A 167 7.93 2.21 -14.29
C LEU A 167 8.45 3.65 -14.32
N GLU A 168 8.38 4.33 -15.47
CA GLU A 168 8.78 5.73 -15.61
C GLU A 168 7.97 6.65 -14.69
N GLU A 169 6.67 6.40 -14.55
CA GLU A 169 5.84 7.11 -13.58
C GLU A 169 6.30 6.89 -12.13
N TRP A 170 6.63 5.66 -11.75
CA TRP A 170 7.19 5.38 -10.42
C TRP A 170 8.51 6.13 -10.23
N ASN A 171 9.42 6.11 -11.22
CA ASN A 171 10.68 6.84 -11.17
C ASN A 171 10.48 8.35 -10.93
N ARG A 172 9.54 8.98 -11.64
CA ARG A 172 9.23 10.42 -11.48
C ARG A 172 8.68 10.82 -10.09
N VAL A 173 8.17 9.86 -9.33
CA VAL A 173 7.59 10.12 -8.00
C VAL A 173 8.63 9.89 -6.89
N PHE A 174 9.56 8.95 -7.11
CA PHE A 174 10.68 8.70 -6.19
C PHE A 174 11.82 9.71 -6.36
N HIS A 175 12.17 10.08 -7.59
CA HIS A 175 13.27 10.98 -7.94
C HIS A 175 12.78 12.33 -8.45
#